data_AF-A0A0M0K3U3-F1
#
_entry.id   AF-A0A0M0K3U3-F1
#
_cell.length_a   1.000
_cell.length_b   1.000
_cell.length_c   1.000
_cell.angle_alpha   90.00
_cell.angle_beta   90.00
_cell.angle_gamma   90.00
#
_symmetry.space_group_name_H-M   'P 1'
#
loop_
_entity.id
_entity.type
_entity.pdbx_description
1 polymer ?
#
loop_
_entity_poly.entity_id
_entity_poly.type
_entity_poly.pdbx_seq_one_letter_code
_entity_poly.pdbx_strand_id
1 'polypeptide(L)'
;MATKLAAIAGTAEQQGASTARPEKKYKMPAGQPPSMYVNGELPKEIYLYQMKLLKAHCPVADAAEKATLECKSFELNKQLKSASNDSEKEALVSRKQLLYDDEGRKSEAQKKASKSASQALFTKAFTKYCGVAGKAEDHMCNNAAMKKLYGAQGGSGAGEL
;
A
#
# COMPACT_ATOMS: atom_id res chain seq x y z
N MET A 1 -28.38 55.52 -28.56
CA MET A 1 -28.12 54.74 -27.34
C MET A 1 -26.94 53.82 -27.61
N ALA A 2 -25.94 53.84 -26.73
CA ALA A 2 -24.79 52.93 -26.70
C ALA A 2 -25.27 51.46 -26.55
N THR A 3 -24.55 50.42 -27.00
CA THR A 3 -23.32 49.90 -26.34
C THR A 3 -22.62 48.85 -27.23
N LYS A 4 -21.27 48.85 -27.18
CA LYS A 4 -20.29 47.90 -27.73
C LYS A 4 -20.32 46.51 -27.05
N LEU A 5 -19.80 45.47 -27.73
CA LEU A 5 -18.90 44.38 -27.26
C LEU A 5 -19.02 43.20 -28.26
N ALA A 6 -18.10 42.95 -29.21
CA ALA A 6 -16.71 42.47 -29.13
C ALA A 6 -16.55 41.02 -28.59
N ALA A 7 -16.31 40.11 -29.54
CA ALA A 7 -15.39 38.95 -29.56
C ALA A 7 -15.26 38.00 -28.35
N ILE A 8 -15.28 36.68 -28.61
CA ILE A 8 -14.07 35.83 -28.56
C ILE A 8 -14.29 34.49 -29.29
N ALA A 9 -13.44 34.22 -30.27
CA ALA A 9 -13.20 32.91 -30.85
C ALA A 9 -12.33 32.09 -29.89
N GLY A 10 -12.69 30.83 -29.67
CA GLY A 10 -11.91 29.85 -28.91
C GLY A 10 -11.55 28.68 -29.82
N THR A 11 -10.32 28.71 -30.31
CA THR A 11 -9.67 27.71 -31.15
C THR A 11 -9.45 26.41 -30.36
N ALA A 12 -9.94 25.29 -30.88
CA ALA A 12 -9.59 23.96 -30.40
C ALA A 12 -8.25 23.54 -31.04
N GLU A 13 -7.17 23.62 -30.27
CA GLU A 13 -5.86 23.11 -30.67
C GLU A 13 -5.66 21.71 -30.05
N GLN A 14 -5.85 20.68 -30.88
CA GLN A 14 -5.33 19.35 -30.63
C GLN A 14 -3.91 19.26 -31.22
N GLN A 15 -2.91 19.26 -30.35
CA GLN A 15 -1.56 18.74 -30.59
C GLN A 15 -1.29 17.82 -29.37
N GLY A 16 -1.08 16.51 -29.49
CA GLY A 16 -0.09 15.84 -30.31
C GLY A 16 1.20 15.72 -29.51
N ALA A 17 1.44 14.57 -28.84
CA ALA A 17 2.78 14.06 -28.50
C ALA A 17 2.69 12.77 -27.67
N SER A 18 2.74 11.64 -28.38
CA SER A 18 3.17 10.36 -27.82
C SER A 18 4.65 10.49 -27.47
N THR A 19 4.96 10.82 -26.22
CA THR A 19 6.33 10.78 -25.72
C THR A 19 6.61 9.43 -25.08
N ALA A 20 7.75 8.86 -25.49
CA ALA A 20 8.33 7.63 -25.03
C ALA A 20 8.21 7.48 -23.51
N ARG A 21 7.69 6.33 -23.07
CA ARG A 21 7.59 5.92 -21.66
C ARG A 21 9.01 5.87 -21.08
N PRO A 22 9.43 6.82 -20.22
CA PRO A 22 10.68 6.68 -19.51
C PRO A 22 10.58 5.42 -18.64
N GLU A 23 11.66 4.63 -18.60
CA GLU A 23 11.79 3.51 -17.66
C GLU A 23 11.46 4.02 -16.27
N LYS A 24 10.27 3.67 -15.80
CA LYS A 24 9.79 4.06 -14.47
C LYS A 24 10.69 3.34 -13.47
N LYS A 25 11.75 4.02 -13.00
CA LYS A 25 12.20 3.86 -11.62
C LYS A 25 10.92 3.89 -10.79
N TYR A 26 10.60 2.76 -10.17
CA TYR A 26 9.33 2.55 -9.48
C TYR A 26 9.29 3.45 -8.24
N LYS A 27 9.05 4.75 -8.45
CA LYS A 27 8.86 5.73 -7.40
C LYS A 27 7.45 5.45 -6.88
N MET A 28 7.40 4.70 -5.78
CA MET A 28 6.13 4.36 -5.13
C MET A 28 5.36 5.65 -4.82
N PRO A 29 4.04 5.67 -4.97
CA PRO A 29 3.23 6.85 -4.72
C PRO A 29 3.45 7.34 -3.28
N ALA A 30 3.61 8.66 -3.13
CA ALA A 30 3.63 9.31 -1.83
C ALA A 30 2.35 8.93 -1.07
N GLY A 31 2.49 8.40 0.15
CA GLY A 31 1.37 7.95 0.98
C GLY A 31 1.37 6.46 1.33
N GLN A 32 2.29 5.65 0.80
CA GLN A 32 2.46 4.28 1.30
C GLN A 32 2.84 4.32 2.79
N PRO A 33 2.17 3.56 3.67
CA PRO A 33 2.33 3.70 5.10
C PRO A 33 3.78 3.41 5.47
N PRO A 34 4.40 4.26 6.30
CA PRO A 34 5.79 4.14 6.71
C PRO A 34 5.98 3.00 7.73
N SER A 35 5.29 1.86 7.55
CA SER A 35 5.20 0.92 8.65
C SER A 35 6.54 0.27 8.96
N MET A 36 7.47 0.07 8.00
CA MET A 36 8.88 -0.35 8.27
C MET A 36 9.92 0.05 7.22
N TYR A 37 10.10 1.35 6.99
CA TYR A 37 11.24 1.85 6.22
C TYR A 37 12.49 1.87 7.10
N VAL A 38 13.58 1.24 6.65
CA VAL A 38 14.92 1.40 7.24
C VAL A 38 15.62 2.46 6.41
N ASN A 39 16.06 3.57 7.03
CA ASN A 39 16.65 4.71 6.33
C ASN A 39 15.77 5.31 5.22
N GLY A 40 14.44 5.25 5.36
CA GLY A 40 13.53 5.77 4.34
C GLY A 40 13.35 4.84 3.12
N GLU A 41 13.86 3.60 3.17
CA GLU A 41 13.60 2.57 2.15
C GLU A 41 13.08 1.27 2.78
N LEU A 42 12.04 0.67 2.17
CA LEU A 42 11.60 -0.68 2.50
C LEU A 42 12.31 -1.64 1.53
N PRO A 43 13.16 -2.56 2.01
CA PRO A 43 13.82 -3.51 1.12
C PRO A 43 12.77 -4.28 0.31
N LYS A 44 12.99 -4.37 -1.01
CA LYS A 44 12.04 -5.01 -1.95
C LYS A 44 11.64 -6.41 -1.49
N GLU A 45 12.57 -7.17 -0.92
CA GLU A 45 12.31 -8.52 -0.39
C GLU A 45 11.31 -8.50 0.78
N ILE A 46 11.47 -7.58 1.73
CA ILE A 46 10.54 -7.42 2.86
C ILE A 46 9.15 -7.03 2.37
N TYR A 47 9.07 -6.14 1.38
CA TYR A 47 7.79 -5.80 0.74
C TYR A 47 7.12 -7.03 0.10
N LEU A 48 7.87 -7.85 -0.64
CA LEU A 48 7.34 -9.07 -1.26
C LEU A 48 6.84 -10.06 -0.20
N TYR A 49 7.55 -10.21 0.92
CA TYR A 49 7.12 -11.03 2.03
C TYR A 49 5.86 -10.50 2.71
N GLN A 50 5.77 -9.19 2.95
CA GLN A 50 4.55 -8.57 3.46
C GLN A 50 3.36 -8.83 2.54
N MET A 51 3.52 -8.68 1.22
CA MET A 51 2.45 -9.01 0.26
C MET A 51 2.04 -10.49 0.32
N LYS A 52 3.00 -11.40 0.55
CA LYS A 52 2.72 -12.84 0.73
C LYS A 52 1.94 -13.10 2.01
N LEU A 53 2.29 -12.43 3.11
CA LEU A 53 1.54 -12.48 4.36
C LEU A 53 0.12 -11.94 4.21
N LEU A 54 -0.07 -10.78 3.59
CA LEU A 54 -1.41 -10.21 3.34
C LEU A 54 -2.25 -11.14 2.46
N LYS A 55 -1.66 -11.75 1.43
CA LYS A 55 -2.36 -12.73 0.59
C LYS A 55 -2.87 -13.92 1.38
N ALA A 56 -2.11 -14.40 2.36
CA ALA A 56 -2.51 -15.52 3.20
C ALA A 56 -3.50 -15.11 4.31
N HIS A 57 -3.39 -13.89 4.84
CA HIS A 57 -4.11 -13.45 6.03
C HIS A 57 -5.39 -12.67 5.73
N CYS A 58 -5.34 -11.64 4.89
CA CYS A 58 -6.48 -10.74 4.64
C CYS A 58 -7.81 -11.42 4.23
N PRO A 59 -7.82 -12.55 3.48
CA PRO A 59 -9.06 -13.26 3.18
C PRO A 59 -9.78 -13.79 4.42
N VAL A 60 -9.00 -14.28 5.40
CA VAL A 60 -9.48 -14.91 6.64
C VAL A 60 -9.41 -13.98 7.86
N ALA A 61 -8.98 -12.73 7.64
CA ALA A 61 -8.88 -11.71 8.67
C ALA A 61 -10.28 -11.29 9.17
N ASP A 62 -10.34 -10.85 10.43
CA ASP A 62 -11.57 -10.34 11.02
C ASP A 62 -11.95 -8.95 10.45
N ALA A 63 -13.11 -8.43 10.84
CA ALA A 63 -13.62 -7.16 10.31
C ALA A 63 -12.71 -5.96 10.63
N ALA A 64 -12.07 -5.94 11.80
CA ALA A 64 -11.16 -4.87 12.18
C ALA A 64 -9.85 -4.94 11.38
N GLU A 65 -9.30 -6.13 11.20
CA GLU A 65 -8.13 -6.37 10.36
C GLU A 65 -8.37 -6.07 8.88
N LYS A 66 -9.55 -6.43 8.35
CA LYS A 66 -9.94 -6.07 6.98
C LYS A 66 -10.09 -4.56 6.77
N ALA A 67 -10.38 -3.82 7.85
CA ALA A 67 -10.50 -2.37 7.80
C ALA A 67 -9.15 -1.65 7.81
N THR A 68 -8.02 -2.34 8.05
CA THR A 68 -6.70 -1.72 8.00
C THR A 68 -6.30 -1.31 6.59
N LEU A 69 -5.36 -0.37 6.51
CA LEU A 69 -4.84 0.13 5.25
C LEU A 69 -4.21 -0.99 4.40
N GLU A 70 -3.53 -1.94 5.05
CA GLU A 70 -2.84 -3.05 4.39
C GLU A 70 -3.83 -3.97 3.67
N CYS A 71 -4.89 -4.42 4.35
CA CYS A 71 -5.87 -5.31 3.73
C CYS A 71 -6.75 -4.59 2.71
N LYS A 72 -7.12 -3.31 2.94
CA LYS A 72 -7.80 -2.49 1.93
C LYS A 72 -6.95 -2.30 0.68
N SER A 73 -5.67 -1.97 0.82
CA SER A 73 -4.76 -1.82 -0.30
C SER A 73 -4.52 -3.14 -1.02
N PHE A 74 -4.37 -4.25 -0.29
CA PHE A 74 -4.25 -5.58 -0.87
C PHE A 74 -5.45 -5.92 -1.75
N GLU A 75 -6.68 -5.70 -1.26
CA GLU A 75 -7.90 -5.99 -2.00
C GLU A 75 -8.02 -5.11 -3.27
N LEU A 76 -7.70 -3.81 -3.19
CA LEU A 76 -7.65 -2.94 -4.37
C LEU A 76 -6.61 -3.42 -5.40
N ASN A 77 -5.43 -3.89 -4.96
CA ASN A 77 -4.44 -4.46 -5.86
C ASN A 77 -4.91 -5.78 -6.50
N LYS A 78 -5.68 -6.59 -5.78
CA LYS A 78 -6.28 -7.82 -6.32
C LYS A 78 -7.33 -7.49 -7.39
N GLN A 79 -8.18 -6.50 -7.13
CA GLN A 79 -9.15 -6.00 -8.10
C GLN A 79 -8.45 -5.41 -9.33
N LEU A 80 -7.39 -4.61 -9.15
CA LEU A 80 -6.60 -4.05 -10.26
C LEU A 80 -6.00 -5.11 -11.19
N LYS A 81 -5.57 -6.24 -10.63
CA LYS A 81 -5.02 -7.36 -11.40
C LYS A 81 -6.09 -8.14 -12.16
N SER A 82 -7.34 -8.09 -11.69
CA SER A 82 -8.47 -8.83 -12.25
C SER A 82 -9.31 -7.96 -13.20
N ALA A 83 -9.19 -6.63 -13.09
CA ALA A 83 -9.89 -5.66 -13.92
C ALA A 83 -9.46 -5.78 -15.38
N SER A 84 -10.45 -5.90 -16.27
CA SER A 84 -10.22 -6.18 -17.69
C SER A 84 -10.32 -4.95 -18.57
N ASN A 85 -11.05 -3.92 -18.12
CA ASN A 85 -11.22 -2.66 -18.85
C ASN A 85 -10.47 -1.52 -18.16
N ASP A 86 -10.10 -0.50 -18.92
CA ASP A 86 -9.25 0.58 -18.43
C ASP A 86 -10.00 1.54 -17.51
N SER A 87 -11.30 1.74 -17.71
CA SER A 87 -12.13 2.58 -16.82
C SER A 87 -12.20 2.03 -15.39
N GLU A 88 -12.35 0.72 -15.23
CA GLU A 88 -12.31 0.04 -13.93
C GLU A 88 -10.93 0.16 -13.28
N LYS A 89 -9.85 -0.04 -14.06
CA LYS A 89 -8.49 0.14 -13.55
C LYS A 89 -8.25 1.57 -13.07
N GLU A 90 -8.69 2.59 -13.81
CA GLU A 90 -8.57 4.00 -13.42
C GLU A 90 -9.35 4.30 -12.15
N ALA A 91 -10.57 3.79 -12.01
CA ALA A 91 -11.37 3.94 -10.79
C ALA A 91 -10.68 3.29 -9.57
N LEU A 92 -10.09 2.11 -9.75
CA LEU A 92 -9.37 1.41 -8.70
C LEU A 92 -8.05 2.09 -8.32
N VAL A 93 -7.31 2.64 -9.29
CA VAL A 93 -6.11 3.46 -9.03
C VAL A 93 -6.50 4.71 -8.25
N SER A 94 -7.54 5.41 -8.67
CA SER A 94 -8.06 6.60 -7.97
C SER A 94 -8.47 6.27 -6.54
N ARG A 95 -9.20 5.18 -6.33
CA ARG A 95 -9.61 4.71 -5.00
C ARG A 95 -8.42 4.35 -4.11
N LYS A 96 -7.37 3.75 -4.68
CA LYS A 96 -6.13 3.46 -3.98
C LYS A 96 -5.37 4.73 -3.60
N GLN A 97 -5.35 5.75 -4.47
CA GLN A 97 -4.75 7.04 -4.15
C GLN A 97 -5.49 7.72 -3.00
N LEU A 98 -6.81 7.81 -3.06
CA LEU A 98 -7.65 8.37 -1.99
C LEU A 98 -7.42 7.67 -0.65
N LEU A 99 -7.31 6.35 -0.67
CA LEU A 99 -7.03 5.56 0.53
C LEU A 99 -5.70 5.97 1.20
N TYR A 100 -4.67 6.25 0.42
CA TYR A 100 -3.37 6.69 0.96
C TYR A 100 -3.37 8.17 1.34
N ASP A 101 -4.10 9.02 0.62
CA ASP A 101 -4.26 10.42 0.97
C ASP A 101 -5.02 10.57 2.31
N ASP A 102 -6.07 9.78 2.53
CA ASP A 102 -6.80 9.72 3.79
C ASP A 102 -5.92 9.27 4.95
N GLU A 103 -5.05 8.28 4.73
CA GLU A 103 -4.07 7.87 5.73
C GLU A 103 -3.07 8.99 6.04
N GLY A 104 -2.59 9.70 5.01
CA GLY A 104 -1.67 10.82 5.16
C GLY A 104 -2.25 11.99 5.94
N ARG A 105 -3.58 12.17 5.88
CA ARG A 105 -4.33 13.20 6.61
C ARG A 105 -4.61 12.87 8.08
N LYS A 106 -4.35 11.65 8.54
CA LYS A 106 -4.54 11.27 9.94
C LYS A 106 -3.64 12.08 10.88
N SER A 107 -4.09 12.28 12.12
CA SER A 107 -3.26 12.89 13.16
C SER A 107 -2.08 12.00 13.54
N GLU A 108 -1.05 12.55 14.17
CA GLU A 108 0.12 11.77 14.63
C GLU A 108 -0.27 10.62 15.58
N ALA A 109 -1.26 10.85 16.45
CA ALA A 109 -1.81 9.81 17.32
C ALA A 109 -2.46 8.67 16.52
N GLN A 110 -3.24 9.02 15.48
CA GLN A 110 -3.86 8.05 14.59
C GLN A 110 -2.84 7.31 13.73
N LYS A 111 -1.78 7.98 13.25
CA LYS A 111 -0.68 7.33 12.52
C LYS A 111 0.08 6.34 13.41
N LYS A 112 0.33 6.69 14.68
CA LYS A 112 0.94 5.78 15.65
C LYS A 112 0.06 4.56 15.91
N ALA A 113 -1.25 4.77 16.08
CA ALA A 113 -2.21 3.68 16.22
C ALA A 113 -2.26 2.78 14.98
N SER A 114 -2.31 3.39 13.77
CA SER A 114 -2.22 2.65 12.51
C SER A 114 -0.94 1.83 12.43
N LYS A 115 0.24 2.41 12.75
CA LYS A 115 1.51 1.69 12.73
C LYS A 115 1.53 0.50 13.68
N SER A 116 0.99 0.67 14.90
CA SER A 116 0.85 -0.42 15.86
C SER A 116 -0.09 -1.51 15.35
N ALA A 117 -1.23 -1.13 14.76
CA ALA A 117 -2.16 -2.08 14.14
C ALA A 117 -1.52 -2.82 12.96
N SER A 118 -0.77 -2.13 12.09
CA SER A 118 -0.01 -2.75 10.99
C SER A 118 0.99 -3.77 11.53
N GLN A 119 1.75 -3.41 12.57
CA GLN A 119 2.73 -4.31 13.17
C GLN A 119 2.04 -5.54 13.77
N ALA A 120 0.96 -5.35 14.53
CA ALA A 120 0.18 -6.45 15.11
C ALA A 120 -0.38 -7.39 14.02
N LEU A 121 -0.92 -6.82 12.94
CA LEU A 121 -1.45 -7.56 11.79
C LEU A 121 -0.36 -8.42 11.13
N PHE A 122 0.81 -7.84 10.83
CA PHE A 122 1.89 -8.58 10.21
C PHE A 122 2.54 -9.61 11.13
N THR A 123 2.68 -9.32 12.43
CA THR A 123 3.13 -10.30 13.42
C THR A 123 2.18 -11.49 13.48
N LYS A 124 0.86 -11.25 13.60
CA LYS A 124 -0.15 -12.30 13.60
C LYS A 124 -0.14 -13.10 12.30
N ALA A 125 -0.06 -12.42 11.15
CA ALA A 125 0.01 -13.06 9.85
C ALA A 125 1.29 -13.91 9.71
N PHE A 126 2.43 -13.42 10.19
CA PHE A 126 3.71 -14.13 10.15
C PHE A 126 3.69 -15.38 11.03
N THR A 127 3.26 -15.26 12.29
CA THR A 127 3.10 -16.41 13.20
C THR A 127 2.16 -17.45 12.61
N LYS A 128 1.02 -17.03 12.05
CA LYS A 128 0.07 -17.95 11.43
C LYS A 128 0.66 -18.61 10.19
N TYR A 129 1.33 -17.86 9.32
CA TYR A 129 1.92 -18.40 8.09
C TYR A 129 3.06 -19.39 8.40
N CYS A 130 4.01 -19.00 9.26
CA CYS A 130 5.19 -19.79 9.57
C CYS A 130 4.92 -20.92 10.57
N GLY A 131 3.82 -20.86 11.33
CA GLY A 131 3.36 -21.93 12.22
C GLY A 131 2.60 -23.05 11.51
N VAL A 132 2.25 -22.90 10.23
CA VAL A 132 1.63 -23.97 9.44
C VAL A 132 2.69 -25.00 9.04
N ALA A 133 2.43 -26.28 9.31
CA ALA A 133 3.28 -27.39 8.91
C ALA A 133 3.57 -27.34 7.38
N GLY A 134 4.85 -27.42 7.00
CA GLY A 134 5.30 -27.30 5.60
C GLY A 134 5.51 -25.85 5.10
N LYS A 135 5.24 -24.83 5.92
CA LYS A 135 5.59 -23.42 5.61
C LYS A 135 6.78 -22.91 6.43
N ALA A 136 7.22 -23.64 7.45
CA ALA A 136 8.36 -23.29 8.28
C ALA A 136 9.69 -23.20 7.52
N GLU A 137 9.83 -23.97 6.43
CA GLU A 137 11.01 -23.96 5.55
C GLU A 137 10.99 -22.84 4.50
N ASP A 138 9.88 -22.09 4.40
CA ASP A 138 9.79 -20.95 3.50
C ASP A 138 10.88 -19.93 3.85
N HIS A 139 11.60 -19.42 2.84
CA HIS A 139 12.71 -18.50 3.05
C HIS A 139 12.31 -17.27 3.90
N MET A 140 11.05 -16.84 3.80
CA MET A 140 10.50 -15.78 4.62
C MET A 140 10.52 -16.09 6.12
N CYS A 141 10.25 -17.34 6.52
CA CYS A 141 10.17 -17.78 7.91
C CYS A 141 11.55 -17.91 8.57
N ASN A 142 12.58 -18.13 7.76
CA ASN A 142 13.98 -18.21 8.21
C ASN A 142 14.76 -16.89 8.03
N ASN A 143 14.19 -15.91 7.33
CA ASN A 143 14.82 -14.62 7.12
C ASN A 143 14.97 -13.84 8.44
N ALA A 144 16.20 -13.45 8.78
CA ALA A 144 16.52 -12.77 10.03
C ALA A 144 15.78 -11.43 10.20
N ALA A 145 15.61 -10.66 9.12
CA ALA A 145 14.89 -9.40 9.16
C ALA A 145 13.40 -9.63 9.42
N MET A 146 12.74 -10.56 8.72
CA MET A 146 11.34 -10.91 8.99
C MET A 146 11.13 -11.41 10.43
N LYS A 147 12.03 -12.24 10.97
CA LYS A 147 11.97 -12.70 12.36
C LYS A 147 12.18 -11.56 13.36
N LYS A 148 13.07 -10.62 13.08
CA LYS A 148 13.29 -9.42 13.90
C LYS A 148 12.07 -8.51 13.91
N LEU A 149 11.40 -8.38 12.77
CA LEU A 149 10.27 -7.48 12.59
C LEU A 149 8.94 -8.07 13.10
N TYR A 150 8.73 -9.37 12.93
CA TYR A 150 7.42 -10.03 13.11
C TYR A 150 7.46 -11.36 13.87
N GLY A 151 8.65 -11.86 14.23
CA GLY A 151 8.77 -13.07 15.04
C GLY A 151 8.36 -12.83 16.50
N ALA A 152 8.21 -13.91 17.27
CA ALA A 152 7.84 -13.83 18.70
C ALA A 152 8.80 -12.96 19.54
N GLN A 153 10.05 -12.78 19.11
CA GLN A 153 11.03 -11.88 19.74
C GLN A 153 10.98 -10.43 19.22
N GLY A 154 10.36 -10.17 18.07
CA GLY A 154 10.16 -8.82 17.53
C GLY A 154 9.05 -8.02 18.23
N GLY A 155 8.28 -8.69 19.11
CA GLY A 155 7.16 -8.13 19.86
C GLY A 155 7.49 -7.53 21.22
N SER A 156 8.74 -7.63 21.72
CA SER A 156 9.14 -7.03 23.00
C SER A 156 9.69 -5.60 22.89
N GLY A 157 9.58 -4.96 21.72
CA GLY A 157 10.13 -3.62 21.45
C GLY A 157 9.08 -2.55 21.15
N ALA A 158 7.88 -2.63 21.73
CA ALA A 158 6.99 -1.46 21.81
C ALA A 158 7.53 -0.51 22.90
N GLY A 159 8.72 0.05 22.69
CA GLY A 159 9.41 0.94 23.61
C GLY A 159 10.63 1.53 22.92
N GLU A 160 10.69 2.86 22.94
CA GLU A 160 11.78 3.74 22.50
C GLU A 160 11.90 4.05 20.99
N LEU A 161 11.49 5.30 20.70
CA LEU A 161 11.97 6.15 19.61
C LEU A 161 13.48 6.34 19.71
#